data_AF-A0A832AHC2-F1
#
_entry.id   AF-A0A832AHC2-F1
#
_cell.length_a   1.000
_cell.length_b   1.000
_cell.length_c   1.000
_cell.angle_alpha   90.00
_cell.angle_beta   90.00
_cell.angle_gamma   90.00
#
_symmetry.space_group_name_H-M   'P 1'
#
loop_
_entity.id
_entity.type
_entity.pdbx_description
1 polymer ?
#
loop_
_entity_poly.entity_id
_entity_poly.type
_entity_poly.pdbx_seq_one_letter_code
_entity_poly.pdbx_strand_id
1 'polypeptide(L)'
;MLPFFEEIHKLADWENKIKVLYDLNPNVKMVLSGSASLMKRSRESLAGRAVFHILSPLKYAEFLQLKGEKIPRETDFEIHERRLSILFGEYLAKGFPETLEMSENEAKKLRKGACGGENNLQRYSGKLQNRGHRDSKNPCKLLLR
;
A
#
# COMPACT_ATOMS: atom_id res chain seq x y z
N MET A 1 -10.96 0.99 -25.23
CA MET A 1 -11.03 0.03 -24.11
C MET A 1 -9.71 0.12 -23.35
N LEU A 2 -9.73 0.18 -22.02
CA LEU A 2 -8.52 0.24 -21.18
C LEU A 2 -8.41 -1.09 -20.42
N PRO A 3 -7.57 -2.05 -20.87
CA PRO A 3 -7.42 -3.32 -20.17
C PRO A 3 -6.87 -3.13 -18.75
N PHE A 4 -7.44 -3.87 -17.80
CA PHE A 4 -7.01 -3.90 -16.42
C PHE A 4 -6.60 -5.33 -16.05
N PHE A 5 -5.37 -5.51 -15.57
CA PHE A 5 -4.86 -6.80 -15.14
C PHE A 5 -4.58 -6.79 -13.63
N GLU A 6 -5.29 -7.62 -12.87
CA GLU A 6 -5.04 -7.82 -11.44
C GLU A 6 -3.92 -8.86 -11.21
N GLU A 7 -3.06 -8.60 -10.23
CA GLU A 7 -1.96 -9.48 -9.81
C GLU A 7 -1.10 -10.04 -10.95
N ILE A 8 -0.72 -9.18 -11.90
CA ILE A 8 -0.02 -9.57 -13.14
C ILE A 8 1.27 -10.37 -12.87
N HIS A 9 1.92 -10.12 -11.75
CA HIS A 9 3.15 -10.79 -11.33
C HIS A 9 2.99 -12.31 -11.12
N LYS A 10 1.76 -12.81 -10.96
CA LYS A 10 1.47 -14.25 -10.86
C LYS A 10 1.62 -14.97 -12.20
N LEU A 11 1.54 -14.24 -13.30
CA LEU A 11 1.75 -14.79 -14.64
C LEU A 11 3.25 -14.97 -14.88
N ALA A 12 3.64 -16.17 -15.27
CA ALA A 12 5.02 -16.43 -15.68
C ALA A 12 5.38 -15.60 -16.92
N ASP A 13 6.58 -15.01 -16.88
CA ASP A 13 7.14 -14.18 -17.94
C ASP A 13 6.24 -12.99 -18.36
N TRP A 14 5.50 -12.44 -17.39
CA TRP A 14 4.52 -11.39 -17.66
C TRP A 14 5.13 -10.12 -18.25
N GLU A 15 6.35 -9.75 -17.84
CA GLU A 15 7.00 -8.52 -18.29
C GLU A 15 7.22 -8.51 -19.81
N ASN A 16 7.69 -9.62 -20.37
CA ASN A 16 7.91 -9.75 -21.80
C ASN A 16 6.59 -9.79 -22.57
N LYS A 17 5.58 -10.50 -22.05
CA LYS A 17 4.23 -10.52 -22.65
C LYS A 17 3.63 -9.12 -22.72
N ILE A 18 3.76 -8.34 -21.65
CA ILE A 18 3.28 -6.97 -21.58
C ILE A 18 4.03 -6.05 -22.56
N LYS A 19 5.36 -6.20 -22.69
CA LYS A 19 6.13 -5.43 -23.68
C LYS A 19 5.64 -5.72 -25.10
N VAL A 20 5.47 -6.98 -25.45
CA VAL A 20 4.97 -7.37 -26.78
C VAL A 20 3.57 -6.80 -27.02
N LEU A 21 2.66 -6.92 -26.06
CA LEU A 21 1.32 -6.34 -26.17
C LEU A 21 1.34 -4.82 -26.33
N TYR A 22 2.21 -4.14 -25.60
CA TYR A 22 2.38 -2.69 -25.70
C TYR A 22 2.93 -2.27 -27.07
N ASP A 23 3.99 -2.95 -27.53
CA ASP A 23 4.68 -2.63 -28.79
C ASP A 23 3.78 -2.91 -30.02
N LEU A 24 2.94 -3.95 -29.97
CA LEU A 24 1.97 -4.27 -31.03
C LEU A 24 0.73 -3.36 -31.03
N ASN A 25 0.44 -2.69 -29.92
CA ASN A 25 -0.77 -1.89 -29.76
C ASN A 25 -0.48 -0.48 -29.22
N PRO A 26 0.18 0.39 -30.03
CA PRO A 26 0.65 1.71 -29.57
C PRO A 26 -0.47 2.67 -29.13
N ASN A 27 -1.74 2.39 -29.50
CA ASN A 27 -2.89 3.20 -29.10
C ASN A 27 -3.62 2.69 -27.85
N VAL A 28 -3.14 1.59 -27.24
CA VAL A 28 -3.79 0.96 -26.09
C VAL A 28 -3.03 1.28 -24.81
N LYS A 29 -3.70 2.04 -23.92
CA LYS A 29 -3.25 2.22 -22.54
C LYS A 29 -3.68 1.02 -21.72
N MET A 30 -2.84 0.58 -20.78
CA MET A 30 -3.11 -0.57 -19.91
C MET A 30 -2.83 -0.23 -18.46
N VAL A 31 -3.62 -0.80 -17.56
CA VAL A 31 -3.39 -0.70 -16.11
C VAL A 31 -3.09 -2.08 -15.56
N LEU A 32 -1.94 -2.22 -14.90
CA LEU A 32 -1.55 -3.47 -14.24
C LEU A 32 -1.52 -3.24 -12.73
N SER A 33 -2.00 -4.21 -11.97
CA SER A 33 -1.95 -4.24 -10.51
C SER A 33 -1.06 -5.40 -10.05
N GLY A 34 -0.37 -5.21 -8.93
CA GLY A 34 0.42 -6.25 -8.30
C GLY A 34 1.07 -5.80 -7.01
N SER A 35 1.62 -6.77 -6.26
CA SER A 35 2.37 -6.46 -5.03
C SER A 35 3.58 -5.54 -5.30
N ALA A 36 3.78 -4.53 -4.43
CA ALA A 36 4.77 -3.50 -4.68
C ALA A 36 6.21 -4.00 -4.74
N SER A 37 6.57 -5.00 -3.93
CA SER A 37 7.92 -5.57 -3.96
C SER A 37 8.23 -6.23 -5.31
N LEU A 38 7.27 -6.97 -5.88
CA LEU A 38 7.44 -7.64 -7.17
C LEU A 38 7.39 -6.66 -8.32
N MET A 39 6.43 -5.72 -8.31
CA MET A 39 6.34 -4.69 -9.35
C MET A 39 7.56 -3.76 -9.37
N LYS A 40 8.22 -3.52 -8.23
CA LYS A 40 9.46 -2.72 -8.17
C LYS A 40 10.62 -3.37 -8.91
N ARG A 41 10.74 -4.70 -8.89
CA ARG A 41 11.82 -5.44 -9.58
C ARG A 41 11.71 -5.25 -11.11
N SER A 42 10.49 -5.15 -11.60
CA SER A 42 10.19 -4.96 -13.02
C SER A 42 10.37 -3.52 -13.51
N ARG A 43 10.77 -2.59 -12.63
CA ARG A 43 10.91 -1.16 -12.96
C ARG A 43 12.00 -0.89 -13.99
N GLU A 44 13.10 -1.64 -13.92
CA GLU A 44 14.18 -1.56 -14.89
C GLU A 44 13.74 -2.14 -16.24
N SER A 45 13.10 -3.30 -16.21
CA SER A 45 12.62 -4.02 -17.39
C SER A 45 11.58 -3.21 -18.19
N LEU A 46 10.68 -2.49 -17.51
CA LEU A 46 9.64 -1.68 -18.13
C LEU A 46 9.96 -0.18 -18.14
N ALA A 47 11.22 0.18 -17.93
CA ALA A 47 11.66 1.57 -17.94
C ALA A 47 11.28 2.27 -19.26
N GLY A 48 10.80 3.50 -19.16
CA GLY A 48 10.35 4.30 -20.31
C GLY A 48 9.00 3.91 -20.91
N ARG A 49 8.51 2.68 -20.68
CA ARG A 49 7.18 2.23 -21.14
C ARG A 49 6.09 2.38 -20.08
N ALA A 50 6.48 2.33 -18.80
CA ALA A 50 5.55 2.24 -17.69
C ALA A 50 5.74 3.31 -16.61
N VAL A 51 4.63 3.75 -16.03
CA VAL A 51 4.56 4.68 -14.90
C VAL A 51 4.10 3.93 -13.66
N PHE A 52 4.98 3.84 -12.66
CA PHE A 52 4.75 3.09 -11.43
C PHE A 52 4.14 3.97 -10.33
N HIS A 53 2.97 3.59 -9.82
CA HIS A 53 2.32 4.18 -8.65
C HIS A 53 2.30 3.17 -7.51
N ILE A 54 2.87 3.55 -6.36
CA ILE A 54 2.84 2.73 -5.15
C ILE A 54 1.75 3.27 -4.23
N LEU A 55 0.79 2.43 -3.84
CA LEU A 55 -0.25 2.81 -2.89
C LEU A 55 0.24 2.55 -1.47
N SER A 56 0.52 3.63 -0.73
CA SER A 56 0.86 3.53 0.68
C SER A 56 -0.35 3.17 1.54
N PRO A 57 -0.15 2.62 2.75
CA PRO A 57 -1.21 2.57 3.76
C PRO A 57 -1.81 3.96 3.99
N LEU A 58 -3.03 4.00 4.50
CA LEU A 58 -3.70 5.23 4.90
C LEU A 58 -2.81 6.03 5.85
N LYS A 59 -2.83 7.35 5.75
CA LYS A 59 -2.32 8.20 6.81
C LYS A 59 -3.26 8.12 8.01
N TYR A 60 -2.75 8.36 9.21
CA TYR A 60 -3.59 8.35 10.41
C TYR A 60 -4.77 9.33 10.33
N ALA A 61 -4.56 10.52 9.79
CA ALA A 61 -5.64 11.49 9.56
C ALA A 61 -6.72 10.96 8.58
N GLU A 62 -6.32 10.28 7.51
CA GLU A 62 -7.26 9.66 6.55
C GLU A 62 -8.02 8.51 7.21
N PHE A 63 -7.35 7.72 8.06
CA PHE A 63 -7.98 6.69 8.87
C PHE A 63 -9.05 7.27 9.81
N LEU A 64 -8.74 8.34 10.52
CA LEU A 64 -9.70 9.04 11.40
C LEU A 64 -10.90 9.56 10.59
N GLN A 65 -10.64 10.19 9.45
CA GLN A 65 -11.68 10.71 8.57
C GLN A 65 -12.61 9.58 8.06
N LEU A 66 -12.05 8.46 7.63
CA LEU A 66 -12.81 7.29 7.18
C LEU A 66 -13.58 6.61 8.31
N LYS A 67 -13.13 6.74 9.56
CA LYS A 67 -13.85 6.31 10.76
C LYS A 67 -14.94 7.29 11.22
N GLY A 68 -15.04 8.47 10.60
CA GLY A 68 -15.96 9.53 11.02
C GLY A 68 -15.52 10.26 12.29
N GLU A 69 -14.26 10.10 12.70
CA GLU A 69 -13.69 10.78 13.86
C GLU A 69 -13.30 12.21 13.49
N LYS A 70 -13.55 13.15 14.41
CA LYS A 70 -13.08 14.54 14.25
C LYS A 70 -11.57 14.57 14.45
N ILE A 71 -10.86 15.17 13.51
CA ILE A 71 -9.43 15.43 13.65
C ILE A 71 -9.29 16.55 14.70
N PRO A 72 -8.68 16.29 15.87
CA PRO A 72 -8.50 17.31 16.89
C PRO A 72 -7.60 18.43 16.38
N ARG A 73 -7.90 19.66 16.78
CA ARG A 73 -6.98 20.78 16.57
C ARG A 73 -5.80 20.64 17.52
N GLU A 74 -4.67 21.26 17.19
CA GLU A 74 -3.44 21.16 17.98
C GLU A 74 -3.62 21.54 19.46
N THR A 75 -4.53 22.47 19.75
CA THR A 75 -4.85 22.94 21.10
C THR A 75 -5.62 21.94 21.95
N ASP A 76 -6.22 20.92 21.34
CA ASP A 76 -7.19 20.03 21.97
C ASP A 76 -6.60 18.60 22.17
N PHE A 77 -5.32 18.38 21.84
CA PHE A 77 -4.69 17.06 21.88
C PHE A 77 -4.64 16.45 23.29
N GLU A 78 -4.32 17.23 24.32
CA GLU A 78 -4.23 16.74 25.71
C GLU A 78 -5.57 16.20 26.21
N ILE A 79 -6.68 16.81 25.79
CA ILE A 79 -8.04 16.39 26.18
C ILE A 79 -8.42 15.08 25.49
N HIS A 80 -7.88 14.83 24.29
CA HIS A 80 -8.22 13.67 23.46
C HIS A 80 -7.16 12.56 23.47
N GLU A 81 -6.07 12.70 24.22
CA GLU A 81 -4.92 11.80 24.21
C GLU A 81 -5.32 10.32 24.38
N ARG A 82 -6.21 10.03 25.33
CA ARG A 82 -6.68 8.67 25.59
C ARG A 82 -7.45 8.08 24.41
N ARG A 83 -8.34 8.85 23.79
CA ARG A 83 -9.13 8.41 22.63
C ARG A 83 -8.22 8.21 21.41
N LEU A 84 -7.30 9.14 21.18
CA LEU A 84 -6.32 9.05 20.10
C LEU A 84 -5.38 7.86 20.26
N SER A 85 -4.97 7.53 21.48
CA SER A 85 -4.13 6.36 21.73
C SER A 85 -4.82 5.04 21.35
N ILE A 86 -6.12 4.92 21.66
CA ILE A 86 -6.94 3.75 21.29
C ILE A 86 -7.06 3.67 19.76
N LEU A 87 -7.44 4.78 19.12
CA LEU A 87 -7.61 4.86 17.66
C LEU A 87 -6.29 4.62 16.92
N PHE A 88 -5.16 5.03 17.50
CA PHE A 88 -3.84 4.75 16.95
C PHE A 88 -3.52 3.25 17.02
N GLY A 89 -3.89 2.58 18.12
CA GLY A 89 -3.81 1.13 18.22
C GLY A 89 -4.62 0.41 17.12
N GLU A 90 -5.84 0.87 16.88
CA GLU A 90 -6.69 0.36 15.79
C GLU A 90 -6.07 0.63 14.41
N TYR A 91 -5.55 1.83 14.18
CA TYR A 91 -4.88 2.21 12.94
C TYR A 91 -3.68 1.32 12.62
N LEU A 92 -2.85 0.99 13.62
CA LEU A 92 -1.73 0.06 13.44
C LEU A 92 -2.18 -1.35 13.03
N ALA A 93 -3.42 -1.73 13.34
CA ALA A 93 -4.01 -2.99 12.91
C ALA A 93 -4.76 -2.87 11.57
N LYS A 94 -5.37 -1.71 11.27
CA LYS A 94 -6.33 -1.49 10.19
C LYS A 94 -5.92 -0.35 9.24
N GLY A 95 -4.62 -0.18 9.02
CA GLY A 95 -4.07 0.93 8.24
C GLY A 95 -4.34 0.86 6.73
N PHE A 96 -5.09 -0.13 6.25
CA PHE A 96 -5.48 -0.27 4.85
C PHE A 96 -6.99 -0.08 4.69
N PRO A 97 -7.47 0.54 3.59
CA PRO A 97 -8.90 0.76 3.36
C PRO A 97 -9.74 -0.52 3.48
N GLU A 98 -9.22 -1.64 2.95
CA GLU A 98 -9.90 -2.94 2.94
C GLU A 98 -10.06 -3.52 4.35
N THR A 99 -9.29 -3.02 5.33
CA THR A 99 -9.27 -3.54 6.71
C THR A 99 -10.13 -2.74 7.70
N LEU A 100 -10.71 -1.61 7.26
CA LEU A 100 -11.41 -0.68 8.16
C LEU A 100 -12.63 -1.29 8.85
N GLU A 101 -13.39 -2.09 8.11
CA GLU A 101 -14.63 -2.75 8.56
C GLU A 101 -14.39 -4.14 9.16
N MET A 102 -13.17 -4.66 9.06
CA MET A 102 -12.86 -6.01 9.53
C MET A 102 -12.87 -6.10 11.05
N SER A 103 -13.20 -7.28 11.58
CA SER A 103 -13.02 -7.58 13.00
C SER A 103 -11.52 -7.61 13.36
N GLU A 104 -11.19 -7.44 14.63
CA GLU A 104 -9.78 -7.51 15.07
C GLU A 104 -9.10 -8.84 14.71
N ASN A 105 -9.85 -9.95 14.77
CA ASN A 105 -9.31 -11.28 14.52
C ASN A 105 -8.94 -11.46 13.03
N GLU A 106 -9.75 -10.93 12.13
CA GLU A 106 -9.49 -11.00 10.69
C GLU A 106 -8.33 -10.09 10.29
N ALA A 107 -8.27 -8.87 10.84
CA ALA A 107 -7.15 -7.95 10.63
C ALA A 107 -5.82 -8.55 11.13
N LYS A 108 -5.84 -9.23 12.29
CA LYS A 108 -4.67 -9.97 12.83
C LYS A 108 -4.25 -11.12 11.92
N LYS A 109 -5.20 -11.84 11.31
CA LYS A 109 -4.91 -12.96 10.39
C LYS A 109 -4.19 -12.49 9.13
N LEU A 110 -4.62 -11.36 8.55
CA LEU A 110 -3.94 -10.73 7.41
C LEU A 110 -2.52 -10.26 7.76
N ARG A 111 -2.32 -9.70 8.96
CA ARG A 111 -0.97 -9.34 9.45
C ARG A 111 -0.03 -10.54 9.58
N LYS A 112 -0.49 -11.68 10.09
CA LYS A 112 0.35 -12.89 10.19
C LYS A 112 0.78 -13.43 8.82
N GLY A 113 -0.04 -13.25 7.79
CA GLY A 113 0.34 -13.55 6.41
C GLY A 113 1.26 -12.48 5.77
N ALA A 114 1.32 -11.26 6.33
CA ALA A 114 2.11 -10.14 5.81
C ALA A 114 3.46 -9.92 6.53
N CYS A 115 3.58 -10.33 7.80
CA CYS A 115 4.78 -10.23 8.61
C CYS A 115 5.14 -11.61 9.22
N GLY A 116 6.06 -12.32 8.57
CA GLY A 116 7.04 -13.10 9.31
C GLY A 116 8.08 -12.11 9.87
N GLY A 117 8.17 -11.98 11.19
CA GLY A 117 9.17 -11.13 11.86
C GLY A 117 8.57 -10.24 12.96
N GLU A 118 9.06 -10.46 14.17
CA GLU A 118 8.60 -9.92 15.46
C GLU A 118 8.79 -8.40 15.63
N ASN A 119 8.01 -7.84 16.57
CA ASN A 119 8.21 -6.60 17.33
C ASN A 119 8.51 -5.30 16.57
N ASN A 120 7.45 -4.57 16.19
CA ASN A 120 7.53 -3.23 15.57
C ASN A 120 7.14 -2.04 16.46
N LEU A 121 6.89 -2.22 17.77
CA LEU A 121 6.49 -1.09 18.63
C LEU A 121 7.65 -0.15 19.02
N GLN A 122 8.92 -0.59 18.96
CA GLN A 122 10.07 0.28 19.29
C GLN A 122 10.63 1.07 18.09
N ARG A 123 10.10 0.87 16.87
CA ARG A 123 10.68 1.46 15.64
C ARG A 123 10.02 2.77 15.19
N TYR A 124 8.92 3.19 15.82
CA TYR A 124 8.16 4.37 15.39
C TYR A 124 8.62 5.69 16.05
N SER A 125 9.27 5.68 17.22
CA SER A 125 9.79 6.94 17.82
C SER A 125 11.18 7.36 17.29
N GLY A 126 11.91 6.48 16.60
CA GLY A 126 13.31 6.71 16.20
C GLY A 126 13.61 6.80 14.70
N LYS A 127 12.60 6.86 13.80
CA LYS A 127 12.82 6.77 12.35
C LYS A 127 12.15 7.87 11.52
N LEU A 128 12.27 9.13 11.97
CA LEU A 128 12.13 10.29 11.08
C LEU A 128 13.45 10.68 10.40
N GLN A 129 14.55 9.97 10.67
CA GLN A 129 15.81 10.14 9.98
C GLN A 129 16.31 8.76 9.50
N ASN A 130 16.77 8.72 8.25
CA ASN A 130 17.38 7.59 7.53
C ASN A 130 16.46 6.60 6.78
N ARG A 131 16.61 6.69 5.44
CA ARG A 131 16.12 5.75 4.43
C ARG A 131 16.62 4.33 4.70
N GLY A 132 15.83 3.34 4.28
CA GLY A 132 16.30 1.96 4.12
C GLY A 132 15.17 0.93 4.25
N HIS A 133 14.87 0.28 3.12
CA HIS A 133 14.29 -1.07 3.00
C HIS A 133 13.16 -1.44 3.98
N ARG A 134 11.91 -1.31 3.53
CA ARG A 134 10.79 -2.10 4.04
C ARG A 134 10.04 -2.71 2.87
N ASP A 135 10.05 -4.03 2.80
CA ASP A 135 9.17 -4.83 1.95
C ASP A 135 7.72 -4.56 2.37
N SER A 136 7.07 -3.67 1.65
CA SER A 136 5.66 -3.36 1.84
C SER A 136 4.88 -4.12 0.79
N LYS A 137 3.97 -5.00 1.20
CA LYS A 137 2.91 -5.60 0.36
C LYS A 137 1.86 -4.55 -0.04
N ASN A 138 2.32 -3.37 -0.39
CA ASN A 138 1.48 -2.30 -0.87
C ASN A 138 1.01 -2.64 -2.28
N PRO A 139 -0.25 -2.41 -2.65
CA PRO A 139 -0.64 -2.55 -4.04
C PRO A 139 0.10 -1.49 -4.87
N CYS A 140 0.75 -1.93 -5.93
CA CYS A 140 1.34 -1.07 -6.95
C CYS A 140 0.42 -1.07 -8.16
N LYS A 141 0.03 0.11 -8.62
CA LYS A 141 -0.63 0.30 -9.90
C LYS A 141 0.40 0.77 -10.92
N LEU A 142 0.51 0.04 -12.01
CA LEU A 142 1.31 0.40 -13.17
C LEU A 142 0.39 0.96 -14.24
N LEU A 143 0.68 2.16 -14.73
CA LEU A 143 0.04 2.71 -15.91
C LEU A 143 1.04 2.66 -17.06
N LEU A 144 0.74 1.89 -18.09
CA LEU A 144 1.48 1.92 -19.36
C LEU A 144 0.95 3.08 -20.21
N ARG A 145 1.86 3.87 -20.77
CA ARG A 145 1.53 5.19 -21.38
C ARG A 145 1.06 5.12 -22.81
#